data_AF-A0A960EFD0-F1
#
_entry.id   AF-A0A960EFD0-F1
#
_cell.length_a   1.000
_cell.length_b   1.000
_cell.length_c   1.000
_cell.angle_alpha   90.00
_cell.angle_beta   90.00
_cell.angle_gamma   90.00
#
_symmetry.space_group_name_H-M   'P 1'
#
loop_
_entity.id
_entity.type
_entity.pdbx_description
1 polymer ?
#
loop_
_entity_poly.entity_id
_entity_poly.type
_entity_poly.pdbx_seq_one_letter_code
_entity_poly.pdbx_strand_id
1 'polypeptide(L)'
;MATRVCPNCGSQYVASVRRCIDCDVSLVDEVADDGGEVSVAAASPVGAGGQMAYELDGWGPQLKVALEGMLERAGVPRVWEAGALVVPADLEDQVDELIATVEGSEAADLDDDVPRIAFEIEGLTDAELAELDARLLAEQIPHAWEETGALLVGEADEDATGAIIGEVLAGEEPDDDDGLAAHDALSALYVAVDKLVKDPLDAKLGARYSAAAEPVGDLGVPYGLDGATWEALVAEVAELRALLDGDEPEPEPDEDADAPDDGDGDGEEAALAADDGDDADDDAAEDDGPAAVAGRLARSVRARLAELV
;
A
#
# COMPACT_ATOMS: atom_id res chain seq x y z
N MET A 1 -43.58 -33.73 -1.83
CA MET A 1 -42.56 -33.95 -0.78
C MET A 1 -42.31 -32.58 -0.17
N ALA A 2 -42.33 -32.41 1.15
CA ALA A 2 -42.06 -31.12 1.74
C ALA A 2 -40.61 -30.73 1.45
N THR A 3 -40.41 -29.66 0.70
CA THR A 3 -39.12 -29.10 0.33
C THR A 3 -38.92 -27.80 1.10
N ARG A 4 -37.67 -27.55 1.49
CA ARG A 4 -37.24 -26.32 2.14
C ARG A 4 -36.34 -25.54 1.20
N VAL A 5 -36.46 -24.22 1.21
CA VAL A 5 -35.73 -23.35 0.29
C VAL A 5 -34.87 -22.39 1.08
N CYS A 6 -33.66 -22.12 0.58
CA CYS A 6 -32.81 -21.06 1.12
C CYS A 6 -33.28 -19.70 0.59
N PRO A 7 -33.60 -18.72 1.46
CA PRO A 7 -34.06 -17.40 1.02
C PRO A 7 -32.96 -16.55 0.37
N ASN A 8 -31.69 -16.90 0.54
CA ASN A 8 -30.56 -16.12 0.02
C ASN A 8 -30.11 -16.61 -1.36
N CYS A 9 -29.98 -17.94 -1.55
CA CYS A 9 -29.46 -18.52 -2.80
C CYS A 9 -30.46 -19.37 -3.58
N GLY A 10 -31.69 -19.54 -3.09
CA GLY A 10 -32.75 -20.28 -3.78
C GLY A 10 -32.56 -21.81 -3.85
N SER A 11 -31.51 -22.36 -3.24
CA SER A 11 -31.27 -23.81 -3.24
C SER A 11 -32.35 -24.59 -2.49
N GLN A 12 -32.78 -25.72 -3.06
CA GLN A 12 -33.84 -26.57 -2.54
C GLN A 12 -33.27 -27.77 -1.79
N TYR A 13 -33.83 -28.06 -0.62
CA TYR A 13 -33.40 -29.13 0.27
C TYR A 13 -34.59 -29.99 0.70
N VAL A 14 -34.30 -31.23 1.09
CA VAL A 14 -35.28 -32.10 1.75
C VAL A 14 -35.58 -31.58 3.17
N ALA A 15 -36.81 -31.77 3.66
CA ALA A 15 -37.30 -31.21 4.92
C ALA A 15 -36.47 -31.55 6.19
N SER A 16 -35.59 -32.56 6.15
CA SER A 16 -34.69 -32.88 7.28
C SER A 16 -33.57 -31.86 7.47
N VAL A 17 -33.21 -31.11 6.44
CA VAL A 17 -32.15 -30.10 6.49
C VAL A 17 -32.73 -28.79 7.01
N ARG A 18 -32.06 -28.17 8.00
CA ARG A 18 -32.52 -26.95 8.67
C ARG A 18 -31.75 -25.68 8.29
N ARG A 19 -30.52 -25.83 7.76
CA ARG A 19 -29.66 -24.72 7.32
C ARG A 19 -29.12 -24.98 5.93
N CYS A 20 -28.95 -23.91 5.16
CA CYS A 20 -28.27 -23.94 3.87
C CYS A 20 -26.79 -24.28 4.08
N ILE A 21 -26.23 -25.17 3.26
CA ILE A 21 -24.80 -25.51 3.33
C ILE A 21 -23.93 -24.35 2.83
N ASP A 22 -24.40 -23.61 1.83
CA ASP A 22 -23.61 -22.55 1.19
C ASP A 22 -23.76 -21.18 1.89
N CYS A 23 -24.90 -20.92 2.54
CA CYS A 23 -25.19 -19.62 3.14
C CYS A 23 -25.28 -19.65 4.68
N ASP A 24 -25.25 -20.83 5.31
CA ASP A 24 -25.51 -21.09 6.74
C ASP A 24 -26.81 -20.46 7.33
N VAL A 25 -27.70 -19.95 6.48
CA VAL A 25 -28.99 -19.40 6.90
C VAL A 25 -30.05 -20.49 7.10
N SER A 26 -31.02 -20.21 7.97
CA SER A 26 -32.15 -21.11 8.23
C SER A 26 -33.04 -21.25 7.01
N LEU A 27 -33.33 -22.50 6.61
CA LEU A 27 -34.19 -22.79 5.46
C LEU A 27 -35.68 -22.63 5.83
N VAL A 28 -36.47 -22.11 4.88
CA VAL A 28 -37.92 -21.93 5.04
C VAL A 28 -38.70 -23.07 4.39
N ASP A 29 -39.79 -23.51 5.03
CA ASP A 29 -40.69 -24.53 4.47
C ASP A 29 -41.53 -23.91 3.34
N GLU A 30 -41.52 -24.51 2.15
CA GLU A 30 -42.45 -24.14 1.09
C GLU A 30 -43.82 -24.75 1.44
N VAL A 31 -44.71 -23.92 1.98
CA VAL A 31 -46.09 -24.32 2.25
C VAL A 31 -46.86 -24.21 0.93
N ALA A 32 -47.41 -25.33 0.46
CA ALA A 32 -48.36 -25.33 -0.63
C ALA A 32 -49.50 -24.34 -0.30
N ASP A 33 -49.74 -23.41 -1.23
CA ASP A 33 -50.66 -22.29 -1.14
C ASP A 33 -52.05 -22.68 -0.61
N ASP A 34 -52.44 -22.10 0.54
CA ASP A 34 -53.82 -22.07 1.00
C ASP A 34 -54.08 -20.70 1.67
N GLY A 35 -54.36 -19.69 0.83
CA GLY A 35 -55.39 -18.67 1.08
C GLY A 35 -55.39 -17.89 2.41
N GLY A 36 -54.22 -17.59 2.99
CA GLY A 36 -54.10 -16.83 4.24
C GLY A 36 -53.55 -15.43 4.03
N GLU A 37 -54.45 -14.46 3.87
CA GLU A 37 -54.25 -13.01 3.94
C GLU A 37 -53.33 -12.59 5.10
N VAL A 38 -52.03 -12.47 4.82
CA VAL A 38 -51.14 -11.58 5.55
C VAL A 38 -51.10 -10.26 4.78
N SER A 39 -51.62 -9.22 5.43
CA SER A 39 -51.53 -7.84 4.96
C SER A 39 -50.07 -7.41 4.92
N VAL A 40 -49.36 -7.74 3.84
CA VAL A 40 -48.46 -6.76 3.25
C VAL A 40 -49.32 -5.56 2.94
N ALA A 41 -48.99 -4.42 3.54
CA ALA A 41 -49.62 -3.15 3.24
C ALA A 41 -49.74 -3.07 1.72
N ALA A 42 -50.98 -3.08 1.23
CA ALA A 42 -51.25 -2.88 -0.16
C ALA A 42 -50.52 -1.59 -0.53
N ALA A 43 -49.44 -1.72 -1.30
CA ALA A 43 -49.07 -0.66 -2.21
C ALA A 43 -50.37 -0.33 -2.92
N SER A 44 -50.88 0.88 -2.62
CA SER A 44 -52.03 1.44 -3.31
C SER A 44 -51.89 1.08 -4.80
N PRO A 45 -52.95 0.63 -5.49
CA PRO A 45 -52.85 0.47 -6.93
C PRO A 45 -52.32 1.80 -7.46
N VAL A 46 -51.08 1.79 -7.97
CA VAL A 46 -50.38 2.99 -8.42
C VAL A 46 -51.33 3.65 -9.40
N GLY A 47 -51.87 4.78 -8.97
CA GLY A 47 -53.09 5.31 -9.52
C GLY A 47 -52.79 5.95 -10.84
N ALA A 48 -53.34 5.42 -11.94
CA ALA A 48 -53.59 6.14 -13.19
C ALA A 48 -52.42 6.91 -13.86
N GLY A 49 -51.20 6.82 -13.35
CA GLY A 49 -49.96 7.31 -13.96
C GLY A 49 -49.38 6.22 -14.86
N GLY A 50 -48.74 6.63 -15.96
CA GLY A 50 -48.06 5.69 -16.86
C GLY A 50 -46.99 4.87 -16.13
N GLN A 51 -46.53 3.80 -16.76
CA GLN A 51 -45.32 3.09 -16.36
C GLN A 51 -44.24 3.37 -17.41
N MET A 52 -43.02 3.56 -16.97
CA MET A 52 -41.84 3.75 -17.81
C MET A 52 -40.91 2.56 -17.65
N ALA A 53 -40.35 2.09 -18.76
CA ALA A 53 -39.44 0.95 -18.80
C ALA A 53 -38.08 1.39 -19.33
N TYR A 54 -37.02 1.04 -18.61
CA TYR A 54 -35.63 1.30 -18.97
C TYR A 54 -34.96 -0.01 -19.41
N GLU A 55 -34.49 -0.03 -20.66
CA GLU A 55 -33.74 -1.15 -21.22
C GLU A 55 -32.27 -1.07 -20.76
N LEU A 56 -31.93 -1.82 -19.71
CA LEU A 56 -30.59 -1.83 -19.09
C LEU A 56 -29.81 -3.12 -19.46
N ASP A 57 -29.95 -3.58 -20.70
CA ASP A 57 -29.37 -4.85 -21.16
C ASP A 57 -27.83 -4.83 -21.22
N GLY A 58 -27.23 -3.64 -21.40
CA GLY A 58 -25.78 -3.44 -21.39
C GLY A 58 -25.15 -3.32 -20.00
N TRP A 59 -25.96 -3.19 -18.96
CA TRP A 59 -25.46 -2.97 -17.59
C TRP A 59 -24.95 -4.26 -16.94
N GLY A 60 -23.76 -4.19 -16.38
CA GLY A 60 -23.17 -5.26 -15.59
C GLY A 60 -24.00 -5.60 -14.33
N PRO A 61 -23.84 -6.82 -13.77
CA PRO A 61 -24.59 -7.24 -12.57
C PRO A 61 -24.40 -6.31 -11.38
N GLN A 62 -23.19 -5.75 -11.22
CA GLN A 62 -22.82 -4.85 -10.14
C GLN A 62 -23.54 -3.50 -10.24
N LEU A 63 -23.65 -2.92 -11.44
CA LEU A 63 -24.37 -1.65 -11.66
C LEU A 63 -25.86 -1.81 -11.36
N LYS A 64 -26.46 -2.94 -11.75
CA LYS A 64 -27.86 -3.25 -11.42
C LYS A 64 -28.08 -3.35 -9.91
N VAL A 65 -27.14 -3.96 -9.18
CA VAL A 65 -27.20 -4.04 -7.70
C VAL A 65 -27.03 -2.67 -7.04
N ALA A 66 -26.12 -1.83 -7.56
CA ALA A 66 -25.92 -0.48 -7.05
C ALA A 66 -27.18 0.38 -7.25
N LEU A 67 -27.73 0.39 -8.47
CA LEU A 67 -28.99 1.07 -8.79
C LEU A 67 -30.16 0.56 -7.96
N GLU A 68 -30.29 -0.76 -7.79
CA GLU A 68 -31.32 -1.39 -6.94
C GLU A 68 -31.25 -0.87 -5.51
N GLY A 69 -30.04 -0.81 -4.91
CA GLY A 69 -29.83 -0.28 -3.58
C GLY A 69 -30.13 1.22 -3.45
N MET A 70 -29.92 2.00 -4.51
CA MET A 70 -30.27 3.42 -4.55
C MET A 70 -31.78 3.62 -4.67
N LEU A 71 -32.46 2.87 -5.53
CA LEU A 71 -33.92 2.91 -5.69
C LEU A 71 -34.64 2.47 -4.40
N GLU A 72 -34.11 1.47 -3.69
CA GLU A 72 -34.60 1.04 -2.36
C GLU A 72 -34.56 2.20 -1.37
N ARG A 73 -33.41 2.88 -1.29
CA ARG A 73 -33.18 3.99 -0.36
C ARG A 73 -34.03 5.22 -0.70
N ALA A 74 -34.25 5.47 -1.98
CA ALA A 74 -35.12 6.53 -2.47
C ALA A 74 -36.62 6.19 -2.31
N GLY A 75 -36.96 4.94 -2.00
CA GLY A 75 -38.35 4.49 -1.85
C GLY A 75 -39.11 4.40 -3.17
N VAL A 76 -38.39 4.24 -4.29
CA VAL A 76 -38.98 4.14 -5.62
C VAL A 76 -39.59 2.74 -5.81
N PRO A 77 -40.91 2.62 -6.04
CA PRO A 77 -41.54 1.35 -6.38
C PRO A 77 -41.08 0.93 -7.78
N ARG A 78 -40.63 -0.31 -7.93
CA ARG A 78 -40.05 -0.82 -9.19
C ARG A 78 -40.34 -2.30 -9.41
N VAL A 79 -40.30 -2.73 -10.67
CA VAL A 79 -40.38 -4.14 -11.08
C VAL A 79 -39.36 -4.38 -12.19
N TRP A 80 -38.66 -5.51 -12.15
CA TRP A 80 -37.80 -5.95 -13.25
C TRP A 80 -38.56 -6.90 -14.17
N GLU A 81 -38.77 -6.52 -15.43
CA GLU A 81 -39.42 -7.34 -16.45
C GLU A 81 -38.45 -7.64 -17.59
N ALA A 82 -38.14 -8.92 -17.79
CA ALA A 82 -37.26 -9.39 -18.88
C ALA A 82 -35.88 -8.69 -18.98
N GLY A 83 -35.38 -8.11 -17.88
CA GLY A 83 -34.10 -7.38 -17.86
C GLY A 83 -34.25 -5.85 -17.89
N ALA A 84 -35.45 -5.33 -18.13
CA ALA A 84 -35.79 -3.92 -18.06
C ALA A 84 -36.31 -3.52 -16.68
N LEU A 85 -35.94 -2.31 -16.23
CA LEU A 85 -36.44 -1.70 -15.00
C LEU A 85 -37.73 -0.93 -15.29
N VAL A 86 -38.84 -1.35 -14.69
CA VAL A 86 -40.16 -0.72 -14.84
C VAL A 86 -40.49 0.07 -13.58
N VAL A 87 -40.79 1.37 -13.75
CA VAL A 87 -41.07 2.32 -12.66
C VAL A 87 -42.33 3.16 -12.97
N PRO A 88 -42.98 3.76 -11.96
CA PRO A 88 -44.03 4.74 -12.18
C PRO A 88 -43.50 5.96 -12.95
N ALA A 89 -44.23 6.39 -13.98
CA ALA A 89 -43.87 7.57 -14.79
C ALA A 89 -43.80 8.87 -13.95
N ASP A 90 -44.56 8.95 -12.85
CA ASP A 90 -44.49 10.10 -11.94
C ASP A 90 -43.13 10.25 -11.22
N LEU A 91 -42.28 9.22 -11.28
CA LEU A 91 -40.95 9.19 -10.67
C LEU A 91 -39.83 9.06 -11.72
N GLU A 92 -40.15 9.23 -13.01
CA GLU A 92 -39.20 9.16 -14.13
C GLU A 92 -37.99 10.07 -13.90
N ASP A 93 -38.21 11.36 -13.63
CA ASP A 93 -37.13 12.34 -13.41
C ASP A 93 -36.17 11.91 -12.27
N GLN A 94 -36.72 11.31 -11.22
CA GLN A 94 -35.92 10.83 -10.08
C GLN A 94 -35.13 9.57 -10.45
N VAL A 95 -35.73 8.66 -11.23
CA VAL A 95 -35.06 7.45 -11.68
C VAL A 95 -33.96 7.78 -12.69
N ASP A 96 -34.19 8.74 -13.59
CA ASP A 96 -33.17 9.27 -14.50
C ASP A 96 -31.95 9.83 -13.74
N GLU A 97 -32.19 10.63 -12.70
CA GLU A 97 -31.11 11.17 -11.87
C GLU A 97 -30.32 10.05 -11.17
N LEU A 98 -31.00 9.01 -10.68
CA LEU A 98 -30.36 7.86 -10.04
C LEU A 98 -29.56 7.00 -11.04
N ILE A 99 -30.10 6.78 -12.24
CA ILE A 99 -29.42 6.07 -13.33
C ILE A 99 -28.16 6.85 -13.72
N ALA A 100 -28.27 8.16 -13.98
CA ALA A 100 -27.13 9.01 -14.30
C ALA A 100 -26.07 9.06 -13.19
N THR A 101 -26.49 8.99 -11.92
CA THR A 101 -25.56 8.92 -10.78
C THR A 101 -24.78 7.61 -10.75
N VAL A 102 -25.43 6.49 -11.08
CA VAL A 102 -24.76 5.18 -11.12
C VAL A 102 -23.84 5.07 -12.33
N GLU A 103 -24.24 5.60 -13.49
CA GLU A 103 -23.39 5.67 -14.68
C GLU A 103 -22.19 6.60 -14.49
N GLY A 104 -22.37 7.75 -13.83
CA GLY A 104 -21.28 8.68 -13.50
C GLY A 104 -20.42 8.28 -12.31
N SER A 105 -20.76 7.19 -11.61
CA SER A 105 -20.00 6.66 -10.47
C SER A 105 -18.86 5.74 -10.91
N GLU A 106 -18.87 5.25 -12.14
CA GLU A 106 -17.68 4.67 -12.75
C GLU A 106 -16.79 5.86 -13.12
N ALA A 107 -15.53 5.88 -12.65
CA ALA A 107 -14.56 6.88 -13.10
C ALA A 107 -14.63 6.91 -14.62
N ALA A 108 -15.08 8.03 -15.19
CA ALA A 108 -15.53 8.08 -16.57
C ALA A 108 -14.45 7.48 -17.47
N ASP A 109 -14.76 6.34 -18.08
CA ASP A 109 -13.95 5.80 -19.16
C ASP A 109 -13.77 6.91 -20.19
N LEU A 110 -12.54 7.07 -20.69
CA LEU A 110 -12.25 8.05 -21.73
C LEU A 110 -13.19 7.84 -22.92
N ASP A 111 -14.02 8.83 -23.21
CA ASP A 111 -14.89 8.83 -24.39
C ASP A 111 -14.02 8.76 -25.67
N ASP A 112 -14.36 7.85 -26.60
CA ASP A 112 -13.64 7.65 -27.87
C ASP A 112 -13.89 8.77 -28.89
N ASP A 113 -14.94 9.58 -28.71
CA ASP A 113 -15.27 10.70 -29.60
C ASP A 113 -14.59 12.02 -29.20
N VAL A 114 -13.85 12.05 -28.09
CA VAL A 114 -13.14 13.24 -27.58
C VAL A 114 -11.67 13.21 -28.02
N PRO A 115 -11.09 14.34 -28.51
CA PRO A 115 -9.66 14.44 -28.78
C PRO A 115 -8.83 14.14 -27.53
N ARG A 116 -7.85 13.24 -27.66
CA ARG A 116 -7.02 12.75 -26.57
C ARG A 116 -5.58 13.25 -26.69
N ILE A 117 -4.95 13.46 -25.54
CA ILE A 117 -3.53 13.79 -25.42
C ILE A 117 -2.86 12.70 -24.60
N ALA A 118 -1.68 12.28 -25.05
CA ALA A 118 -0.84 11.31 -24.36
C ALA A 118 0.28 12.03 -23.59
N PHE A 119 0.37 11.77 -22.30
CA PHE A 119 1.45 12.20 -21.44
C PHE A 119 2.46 11.05 -21.31
N GLU A 120 3.66 11.27 -21.83
CA GLU A 120 4.81 10.39 -21.61
C GLU A 120 5.49 10.83 -20.32
N ILE A 121 5.24 10.10 -19.22
CA ILE A 121 5.80 10.42 -17.91
C ILE A 121 6.92 9.42 -17.60
N GLU A 122 8.16 9.90 -17.62
CA GLU A 122 9.33 9.09 -17.28
C GLU A 122 9.66 9.20 -15.79
N GLY A 123 10.08 8.08 -15.17
CA GLY A 123 10.64 8.10 -13.81
C GLY A 123 9.65 7.97 -12.66
N LEU A 124 8.36 7.75 -12.92
CA LEU A 124 7.39 7.44 -11.87
C LEU A 124 7.66 6.05 -11.26
N THR A 125 7.66 5.98 -9.94
CA THR A 125 7.59 4.76 -9.15
C THR A 125 6.15 4.23 -9.07
N ASP A 126 5.96 2.97 -8.68
CA ASP A 126 4.62 2.38 -8.47
C ASP A 126 3.79 3.16 -7.44
N ALA A 127 4.44 3.76 -6.44
CA ALA A 127 3.78 4.56 -5.42
C ALA A 127 3.29 5.90 -5.99
N GLU A 128 4.11 6.58 -6.77
CA GLU A 128 3.74 7.83 -7.43
C GLU A 128 2.68 7.61 -8.51
N LEU A 129 2.71 6.47 -9.22
CA LEU A 129 1.65 6.06 -10.13
C LEU A 129 0.31 5.91 -9.40
N ALA A 130 0.32 5.24 -8.25
CA ALA A 130 -0.89 5.07 -7.44
C ALA A 130 -1.40 6.40 -6.86
N GLU A 131 -0.51 7.32 -6.50
CA GLU A 131 -0.89 8.67 -6.06
C GLU A 131 -1.49 9.49 -7.20
N LEU A 132 -0.84 9.48 -8.37
CA LEU A 132 -1.33 10.15 -9.57
C LEU A 132 -2.73 9.67 -9.95
N ASP A 133 -2.94 8.35 -9.98
CA ASP A 133 -4.24 7.74 -10.24
C ASP A 133 -5.28 8.19 -9.21
N ALA A 134 -4.96 8.13 -7.91
CA ALA A 134 -5.85 8.57 -6.85
C ALA A 134 -6.25 10.05 -6.97
N ARG A 135 -5.33 10.93 -7.37
CA ARG A 135 -5.62 12.37 -7.57
C ARG A 135 -6.48 12.61 -8.81
N LEU A 136 -6.21 11.93 -9.92
CA LEU A 136 -7.04 12.01 -11.13
C LEU A 136 -8.48 11.56 -10.84
N LEU A 137 -8.66 10.48 -10.07
CA LEU A 137 -9.99 10.06 -9.61
C LEU A 137 -10.66 11.10 -8.71
N ALA A 138 -9.91 11.71 -7.78
CA ALA A 138 -10.45 12.71 -6.86
C ALA A 138 -10.93 13.98 -7.59
N GLU A 139 -10.22 14.39 -8.64
CA GLU A 139 -10.57 15.50 -9.53
C GLU A 139 -11.62 15.09 -10.59
N GLN A 140 -12.01 13.82 -10.64
CA GLN A 140 -12.93 13.23 -11.61
C GLN A 140 -12.47 13.45 -13.06
N ILE A 141 -11.17 13.35 -13.31
CA ILE A 141 -10.57 13.48 -14.64
C ILE A 141 -10.64 12.12 -15.35
N PRO A 142 -11.36 12.01 -16.49
CA PRO A 142 -11.38 10.80 -17.30
C PRO A 142 -9.99 10.49 -17.86
N HIS A 143 -9.44 9.31 -17.59
CA HIS A 143 -8.09 8.94 -18.03
C HIS A 143 -7.95 7.43 -18.28
N ALA A 144 -6.94 7.04 -19.05
CA ALA A 144 -6.57 5.64 -19.25
C ALA A 144 -5.07 5.49 -19.50
N TRP A 145 -4.53 4.33 -19.18
CA TRP A 145 -3.12 4.01 -19.40
C TRP A 145 -2.94 3.16 -20.66
N GLU A 146 -2.01 3.55 -21.53
CA GLU A 146 -1.61 2.72 -22.68
C GLU A 146 -0.68 1.57 -22.25
N GLU A 147 -0.59 0.52 -23.09
CA GLU A 147 0.37 -0.58 -22.89
C GLU A 147 1.83 -0.12 -22.85
N THR A 148 2.13 1.05 -23.42
CA THR A 148 3.44 1.71 -23.39
C THR A 148 3.73 2.43 -22.09
N GLY A 149 2.73 2.62 -21.21
CA GLY A 149 2.84 3.40 -19.98
C GLY A 149 2.52 4.89 -20.12
N ALA A 150 1.99 5.33 -21.27
CA ALA A 150 1.54 6.71 -21.45
C ALA A 150 0.14 6.91 -20.82
N LEU A 151 -0.05 8.05 -20.17
CA LEU A 151 -1.35 8.47 -19.63
C LEU A 151 -2.13 9.21 -20.70
N LEU A 152 -3.28 8.67 -21.11
CA LEU A 152 -4.22 9.34 -21.99
C LEU A 152 -5.21 10.15 -21.16
N VAL A 153 -5.48 11.38 -21.60
CA VAL A 153 -6.52 12.27 -21.05
C VAL A 153 -7.21 13.03 -22.18
N GLY A 154 -8.39 13.58 -21.91
CA GLY A 154 -9.05 14.50 -22.85
C GLY A 154 -8.27 15.80 -23.02
N GLU A 155 -8.27 16.38 -24.23
CA GLU A 155 -7.63 17.68 -24.51
C GLU A 155 -8.15 18.80 -23.60
N ALA A 156 -9.40 18.72 -23.15
CA ALA A 156 -9.97 19.69 -22.21
C ALA A 156 -9.33 19.66 -20.81
N ASP A 157 -8.77 18.52 -20.42
CA ASP A 157 -8.21 18.26 -19.10
C ASP A 157 -6.67 18.29 -19.10
N GLU A 158 -6.04 18.72 -20.20
CA GLU A 158 -4.57 18.80 -20.37
C GLU A 158 -3.93 19.64 -19.26
N ASP A 159 -4.42 20.86 -19.05
CA ASP A 159 -3.86 21.79 -18.06
C ASP A 159 -4.00 21.26 -16.63
N ALA A 160 -5.14 20.65 -16.31
CA ALA A 160 -5.41 20.08 -14.98
C ALA A 160 -4.54 18.84 -14.73
N THR A 161 -4.47 17.95 -15.70
CA THR A 161 -3.63 16.74 -15.65
C THR A 161 -2.16 17.12 -15.51
N GLY A 162 -1.68 18.10 -16.30
CA GLY A 162 -0.31 18.58 -16.23
C GLY A 162 0.06 19.17 -14.86
N ALA A 163 -0.87 19.88 -14.21
CA ALA A 163 -0.67 20.38 -12.86
C ALA A 163 -0.52 19.23 -11.85
N ILE A 164 -1.40 18.23 -11.89
CA ILE A 164 -1.35 17.07 -11.00
C ILE A 164 -0.06 16.27 -11.21
N ILE A 165 0.32 16.00 -12.47
CA ILE A 165 1.59 15.33 -12.79
C ILE A 165 2.77 16.12 -12.21
N GLY A 166 2.77 17.43 -12.39
CA GLY A 166 3.81 18.31 -11.85
C GLY A 166 3.91 18.23 -10.32
N GLU A 167 2.79 18.23 -9.62
CA GLU A 167 2.75 18.10 -8.16
C GLU A 167 3.24 16.73 -7.67
N VAL A 168 2.83 15.64 -8.33
CA VAL A 168 3.26 14.28 -7.98
C VAL A 168 4.76 14.11 -8.22
N LEU A 169 5.27 14.58 -9.37
CA LEU A 169 6.70 14.48 -9.71
C LEU A 169 7.60 15.44 -8.91
N ALA A 170 7.07 16.57 -8.46
CA ALA A 170 7.79 17.45 -7.55
C ALA A 170 7.99 16.79 -6.17
N GLY A 171 7.18 15.79 -5.84
CA GLY A 171 7.09 15.24 -4.50
C GLY A 171 6.59 16.30 -3.51
N GLU A 172 6.63 15.97 -2.22
CA GLU A 172 6.54 17.00 -1.18
C GLU A 172 7.79 17.87 -1.33
N GLU A 173 7.65 19.09 -1.91
CA GLU A 173 8.78 20.00 -2.03
C GLU A 173 9.40 20.14 -0.65
N PRO A 174 10.71 19.85 -0.48
CA PRO A 174 11.34 20.08 0.80
C PRO A 174 11.16 21.56 1.10
N ASP A 175 10.43 21.87 2.19
CA ASP A 175 10.26 23.23 2.65
C ASP A 175 11.64 23.91 2.63
N ASP A 176 11.77 25.17 2.21
CA ASP A 176 13.06 25.90 2.22
C ASP A 176 13.74 25.86 3.61
N ASP A 177 12.95 25.65 4.67
CA ASP A 177 13.40 25.38 6.04
C ASP A 177 14.20 24.06 6.17
N ASP A 178 13.85 23.03 5.39
CA ASP A 178 14.49 21.70 5.38
C ASP A 178 15.89 21.75 4.76
N GLY A 179 16.13 22.62 3.78
CA GLY A 179 17.47 22.84 3.20
C GLY A 179 18.46 23.47 4.20
N LEU A 180 18.02 24.43 5.01
CA LEU A 180 18.84 25.01 6.07
C LEU A 180 19.02 24.02 7.24
N ALA A 181 17.96 23.30 7.59
CA ALA A 181 18.00 22.24 8.61
C ALA A 181 18.99 21.13 8.22
N ALA A 182 18.99 20.71 6.95
CA ALA A 182 19.92 19.72 6.42
C ALA A 182 21.37 20.20 6.48
N HIS A 183 21.63 21.45 6.08
CA HIS A 183 22.98 22.03 6.17
C HIS A 183 23.48 22.12 7.63
N ASP A 184 22.60 22.52 8.57
CA ASP A 184 22.94 22.61 9.99
C ASP A 184 23.16 21.22 10.61
N ALA A 185 22.35 20.22 10.24
CA ALA A 185 22.51 18.84 10.65
C ALA A 185 23.83 18.24 10.15
N LEU A 186 24.15 18.42 8.87
CA LEU A 186 25.42 17.98 8.26
C LEU A 186 26.63 18.66 8.92
N SER A 187 26.53 19.96 9.20
CA SER A 187 27.58 20.71 9.91
C SER A 187 27.79 20.20 11.34
N ALA A 188 26.70 19.91 12.06
CA ALA A 188 26.76 19.36 13.42
C ALA A 188 27.37 17.94 13.41
N LEU A 189 26.97 17.12 12.45
CA LEU A 189 27.47 15.76 12.26
C LEU A 189 28.97 15.76 11.94
N TYR A 190 29.42 16.64 11.03
CA TYR A 190 30.85 16.79 10.72
C TYR A 190 31.68 17.15 11.95
N VAL A 191 31.21 18.10 12.76
CA VAL A 191 31.90 18.49 14.00
C VAL A 191 31.91 17.37 15.05
N ALA A 192 30.83 16.59 15.13
CA ALA A 192 30.74 15.45 16.03
C ALA A 192 31.71 14.33 15.60
N VAL A 193 31.70 13.96 14.32
CA VAL A 193 32.58 12.90 13.79
C VAL A 193 34.05 13.31 13.80
N ASP A 194 34.43 14.57 13.53
CA ASP A 194 35.82 15.03 13.62
C ASP A 194 36.39 14.92 15.03
N LYS A 195 35.53 15.08 16.05
CA LYS A 195 35.92 14.85 17.44
C LYS A 195 35.98 13.36 17.74
N LEU A 196 35.01 12.58 17.27
CA LEU A 196 34.94 11.13 17.48
C LEU A 196 36.15 10.40 16.87
N VAL A 197 36.64 10.83 15.69
CA VAL A 197 37.86 10.28 15.07
C VAL A 197 39.09 10.36 15.99
N LYS A 198 39.13 11.34 16.91
CA LYS A 198 40.26 11.51 17.85
C LYS A 198 40.17 10.57 19.06
N ASP A 199 38.96 10.17 19.44
CA ASP A 199 38.71 9.25 20.55
C ASP A 199 37.41 8.45 20.30
N PRO A 200 37.48 7.34 19.54
CA PRO A 200 36.30 6.63 19.05
C PRO A 200 35.47 5.91 20.12
N LEU A 201 36.04 5.67 21.30
CA LEU A 201 35.36 4.99 22.41
C LEU A 201 34.92 5.94 23.53
N ASP A 202 35.08 7.26 23.36
CA ASP A 202 34.60 8.22 24.35
C ASP A 202 33.06 8.28 24.31
N ALA A 203 32.42 7.77 25.36
CA ALA A 203 30.96 7.70 25.46
C ALA A 203 30.26 9.07 25.34
N LYS A 204 30.94 10.17 25.71
CA LYS A 204 30.38 11.53 25.57
C LYS A 204 30.48 12.03 24.13
N LEU A 205 31.51 11.63 23.39
CA LEU A 205 31.61 11.90 21.95
C LEU A 205 30.62 11.02 21.16
N GLY A 206 30.45 9.75 21.54
CA GLY A 206 29.43 8.86 20.99
C GLY A 206 28.03 9.45 21.15
N ALA A 207 27.62 9.83 22.35
CA ALA A 207 26.30 10.44 22.58
C ALA A 207 26.08 11.76 21.80
N ARG A 208 27.14 12.54 21.57
CA ARG A 208 27.07 13.77 20.75
C ARG A 208 26.92 13.44 19.26
N TYR A 209 27.54 12.36 18.81
CA TYR A 209 27.39 11.87 17.45
C TYR A 209 25.96 11.35 17.23
N SER A 210 25.44 10.48 18.11
CA SER A 210 24.08 9.94 18.01
C SER A 210 23.03 11.08 17.99
N ALA A 211 23.18 12.11 18.83
CA ALA A 211 22.29 13.27 18.82
C ALA A 211 22.39 14.13 17.54
N ALA A 212 23.56 14.17 16.89
CA ALA A 212 23.73 14.89 15.62
C ALA A 212 23.28 14.05 14.40
N ALA A 213 23.30 12.72 14.53
CA ALA A 213 22.89 11.77 13.51
C ALA A 213 21.36 11.58 13.45
N GLU A 214 20.65 11.75 14.57
CA GLU A 214 19.19 11.60 14.64
C GLU A 214 18.43 12.35 13.53
N PRO A 215 18.59 13.67 13.34
CA PRO A 215 17.82 14.39 12.31
C PRO A 215 18.20 13.99 10.88
N VAL A 216 19.37 13.39 10.65
CA VAL A 216 19.86 13.08 9.29
C VAL A 216 19.07 11.96 8.62
N GLY A 217 18.47 11.04 9.40
CA GLY A 217 17.63 9.97 8.86
C GLY A 217 16.23 10.42 8.44
N ASP A 218 15.74 11.51 9.03
CA ASP A 218 14.40 12.04 8.76
C ASP A 218 14.41 13.11 7.64
N LEU A 219 15.59 13.54 7.20
CA LEU A 219 15.76 14.56 6.17
C LEU A 219 15.71 13.98 4.75
N GLY A 220 15.05 14.72 3.86
CA GLY A 220 15.10 14.45 2.43
C GLY A 220 16.51 14.65 1.82
N VAL A 221 16.69 14.22 0.57
CA VAL A 221 17.96 14.40 -0.16
C VAL A 221 18.29 15.90 -0.26
N PRO A 222 19.43 16.39 0.27
CA PRO A 222 19.74 17.81 0.22
C PRO A 222 19.99 18.29 -1.21
N TYR A 223 19.71 19.58 -1.46
CA TYR A 223 19.86 20.17 -2.80
C TYR A 223 21.27 19.98 -3.37
N GLY A 224 21.34 19.45 -4.60
CA GLY A 224 22.61 19.23 -5.32
C GLY A 224 23.28 17.88 -5.04
N LEU A 225 22.65 17.01 -4.24
CA LEU A 225 23.06 15.61 -4.03
C LEU A 225 22.18 14.66 -4.83
N ASP A 226 22.76 13.56 -5.31
CA ASP A 226 22.00 12.44 -5.84
C ASP A 226 21.51 11.52 -4.71
N GLY A 227 20.37 10.87 -4.91
CA GLY A 227 19.73 10.03 -3.90
C GLY A 227 20.60 8.84 -3.45
N ALA A 228 21.35 8.22 -4.37
CA ALA A 228 22.21 7.09 -4.04
C ALA A 228 23.38 7.49 -3.12
N THR A 229 23.97 8.66 -3.34
CA THR A 229 25.02 9.22 -2.47
C THR A 229 24.46 9.59 -1.09
N TRP A 230 23.24 10.12 -1.03
CA TRP A 230 22.55 10.42 0.22
C TRP A 230 22.24 9.16 1.04
N GLU A 231 21.61 8.16 0.41
CA GLU A 231 21.30 6.88 1.04
C GLU A 231 22.56 6.19 1.60
N ALA A 232 23.65 6.19 0.84
CA ALA A 232 24.92 5.63 1.29
C ALA A 232 25.51 6.38 2.51
N LEU A 233 25.37 7.70 2.57
CA LEU A 233 25.78 8.49 3.73
C LEU A 233 24.92 8.16 4.96
N VAL A 234 23.59 8.13 4.81
CA VAL A 234 22.66 7.81 5.90
C VAL A 234 22.92 6.41 6.46
N ALA A 235 23.18 5.43 5.59
CA ALA A 235 23.51 4.06 5.99
C ALA A 235 24.81 3.99 6.83
N GLU A 236 25.89 4.63 6.38
CA GLU A 236 27.16 4.66 7.14
C GLU A 236 27.02 5.40 8.48
N VAL A 237 26.18 6.42 8.53
CA VAL A 237 25.87 7.15 9.77
C VAL A 237 25.11 6.29 10.76
N ALA A 238 24.12 5.53 10.28
CA ALA A 238 23.37 4.58 11.09
C ALA A 238 24.23 3.43 11.60
N GLU A 239 25.11 2.88 10.76
CA GLU A 239 26.05 1.81 11.13
C GLU A 239 27.01 2.25 12.26
N LEU A 240 27.63 3.43 12.11
CA LEU A 240 28.49 3.97 13.15
C LEU A 240 27.71 4.25 14.44
N ARG A 241 26.46 4.71 14.35
CA ARG A 241 25.61 4.92 15.52
C ARG A 241 25.33 3.61 16.26
N ALA A 242 24.89 2.57 15.55
CA ALA A 242 24.59 1.26 16.14
C ALA A 242 25.81 0.71 16.91
N LEU A 243 27.00 0.80 16.30
CA LEU A 243 28.25 0.38 16.93
C LEU A 243 28.59 1.17 18.21
N LEU A 244 28.30 2.47 18.24
CA LEU A 244 28.58 3.35 19.40
C LEU A 244 27.55 3.19 20.52
N ASP A 245 26.28 2.97 20.16
CA ASP A 245 25.19 2.75 21.12
C ASP A 245 25.26 1.34 21.73
N GLY A 246 26.09 0.45 21.16
CA GLY A 246 26.25 -0.93 21.60
C GLY A 246 25.07 -1.81 21.23
N ASP A 247 24.31 -1.40 20.21
CA ASP A 247 23.27 -2.21 19.57
C ASP A 247 24.02 -3.27 18.75
N GLU A 248 24.32 -4.41 19.37
CA GLU A 248 24.67 -5.60 18.61
C GLU A 248 23.39 -6.00 17.83
N PRO A 249 23.45 -6.19 16.50
CA PRO A 249 22.29 -6.68 15.78
C PRO A 249 21.85 -7.99 16.46
N GLU A 250 20.57 -8.07 16.86
CA GLU A 250 20.07 -9.31 17.46
C GLU A 250 20.39 -10.44 16.49
N PRO A 251 21.10 -11.50 16.93
CA PRO A 251 21.40 -12.61 16.05
C PRO A 251 20.07 -13.19 15.58
N GLU A 252 19.88 -13.23 14.26
CA GLU A 252 18.80 -13.99 13.63
C GLU A 252 18.76 -15.36 14.32
N PRO A 253 17.61 -15.84 14.81
CA PRO A 253 17.55 -17.10 15.52
C PRO A 253 18.06 -18.21 14.60
N ASP A 254 19.17 -18.85 15.00
CA ASP A 254 19.70 -20.04 14.34
C ASP A 254 18.58 -21.09 14.23
N GLU A 255 18.00 -21.24 13.03
CA GLU A 255 16.95 -22.24 12.75
C GLU A 255 17.50 -23.68 12.71
N ASP A 256 18.80 -23.89 13.02
CA ASP A 256 19.49 -25.19 12.95
C ASP A 256 20.05 -25.67 14.30
N ALA A 257 19.34 -25.41 15.41
CA ALA A 257 19.66 -25.98 16.72
C ALA A 257 18.66 -27.06 17.17
N ASP A 258 18.38 -28.04 16.31
CA ASP A 258 17.67 -29.27 16.72
C ASP A 258 18.25 -30.49 15.98
N ALA A 259 19.48 -30.85 16.34
CA ALA A 259 20.03 -32.18 16.10
C ALA A 259 20.41 -32.81 17.44
N PRO A 260 19.69 -33.85 17.92
CA PRO A 260 20.16 -34.64 19.05
C PRO A 260 21.35 -35.49 18.62
N ASP A 261 22.53 -35.17 19.17
CA ASP A 261 23.74 -36.00 19.10
C ASP A 261 23.66 -37.11 20.16
N ASP A 262 23.11 -38.25 19.74
CA ASP A 262 23.22 -39.52 20.45
C ASP A 262 24.48 -40.26 19.97
N GLY A 263 25.56 -40.23 20.77
CA GLY A 263 26.85 -40.78 20.36
C GLY A 263 27.85 -41.08 21.48
N ASP A 264 27.46 -41.95 22.40
CA ASP A 264 28.24 -42.61 23.46
C ASP A 264 29.62 -43.14 22.99
N GLY A 265 30.69 -42.97 23.80
CA GLY A 265 31.97 -43.66 23.56
C GLY A 265 33.19 -43.18 24.38
N ASP A 266 33.36 -43.77 25.57
CA ASP A 266 34.54 -43.75 26.45
C ASP A 266 35.93 -43.81 25.78
N GLY A 267 36.94 -43.22 26.43
CA GLY A 267 38.27 -43.86 26.52
C GLY A 267 39.52 -42.97 26.52
N GLU A 268 40.03 -42.76 27.73
CA GLU A 268 41.46 -42.90 28.11
C GLU A 268 42.45 -41.73 27.93
N GLU A 269 43.03 -41.34 29.07
CA GLU A 269 44.18 -40.45 29.23
C GLU A 269 45.47 -41.09 28.70
N ALA A 270 46.28 -40.34 27.95
CA ALA A 270 47.73 -40.49 27.95
C ALA A 270 48.44 -39.20 27.51
N ALA A 271 49.23 -38.65 28.43
CA ALA A 271 50.21 -37.61 28.14
C ALA A 271 51.32 -38.12 27.21
N LEU A 272 51.87 -37.24 26.35
CA LEU A 272 53.30 -36.87 26.30
C LEU A 272 53.68 -36.10 25.02
N ALA A 273 54.44 -35.02 25.26
CA ALA A 273 55.57 -34.49 24.50
C ALA A 273 55.34 -33.67 23.21
N ALA A 274 56.04 -32.53 23.22
CA ALA A 274 56.21 -31.52 22.20
C ALA A 274 56.86 -32.04 20.90
N ASP A 275 56.52 -31.39 19.79
CA ASP A 275 57.41 -31.20 18.64
C ASP A 275 57.03 -29.91 17.90
N ASP A 276 58.05 -29.11 17.64
CA ASP A 276 58.07 -27.80 16.97
C ASP A 276 57.78 -27.88 15.45
N GLY A 277 57.22 -26.79 14.91
CA GLY A 277 57.08 -26.50 13.47
C GLY A 277 55.71 -25.88 13.19
N ASP A 278 55.50 -24.57 13.34
CA ASP A 278 56.07 -23.45 12.56
C ASP A 278 55.97 -23.69 11.05
N ASP A 279 54.81 -23.29 10.53
CA ASP A 279 54.56 -22.64 9.23
C ASP A 279 53.05 -22.79 8.96
N ALA A 280 52.24 -22.08 9.75
CA ALA A 280 50.88 -21.77 9.38
C ALA A 280 50.93 -20.41 8.69
N ASP A 281 50.63 -20.40 7.40
CA ASP A 281 50.37 -19.21 6.62
C ASP A 281 49.44 -18.26 7.41
N ASP A 282 50.02 -17.12 7.75
CA ASP A 282 49.43 -15.98 8.42
C ASP A 282 48.46 -15.29 7.45
N ASP A 283 47.30 -15.88 7.21
CA ASP A 283 46.08 -15.15 6.84
C ASP A 283 45.40 -14.75 8.15
N ALA A 284 46.06 -13.86 8.89
CA ALA A 284 45.43 -13.12 9.97
C ALA A 284 44.34 -12.24 9.35
N ALA A 285 43.11 -12.72 9.34
CA ALA A 285 41.96 -11.83 9.38
C ALA A 285 42.22 -10.89 10.56
N GLU A 286 42.55 -9.63 10.26
CA GLU A 286 42.73 -8.59 11.27
C GLU A 286 41.43 -8.53 12.08
N ASP A 287 41.40 -9.21 13.23
CA ASP A 287 40.37 -9.08 14.26
C ASP A 287 40.54 -7.68 14.86
N ASP A 288 40.08 -6.70 14.09
CA ASP A 288 40.02 -5.34 14.50
C ASP A 288 39.00 -5.24 15.62
N GLY A 289 39.49 -5.14 16.86
CA GLY A 289 38.63 -4.89 18.00
C GLY A 289 37.72 -3.67 17.75
N PRO A 290 36.60 -3.54 18.49
CA PRO A 290 35.53 -2.58 18.21
C PRO A 290 36.01 -1.11 18.07
N ALA A 291 37.10 -0.75 18.75
CA ALA A 291 37.75 0.56 18.61
C ALA A 291 38.30 0.84 17.20
N ALA A 292 38.88 -0.17 16.55
CA ALA A 292 39.48 -0.05 15.23
C ALA A 292 38.40 0.01 14.14
N VAL A 293 37.31 -0.76 14.30
CA VAL A 293 36.12 -0.69 13.44
C VAL A 293 35.46 0.68 13.55
N ALA A 294 35.15 1.15 14.77
CA ALA A 294 34.56 2.47 15.01
C ALA A 294 35.46 3.59 14.47
N GLY A 295 36.77 3.47 14.66
CA GLY A 295 37.74 4.43 14.14
C GLY A 295 37.85 4.45 12.61
N ARG A 296 37.59 3.34 11.92
CA ARG A 296 37.51 3.30 10.45
C ARG A 296 36.22 3.93 9.94
N LEU A 297 35.08 3.53 10.49
CA LEU A 297 33.77 4.08 10.13
C LEU A 297 33.72 5.60 10.36
N ALA A 298 34.18 6.08 11.52
CA ALA A 298 34.25 7.52 11.79
C ALA A 298 35.13 8.28 10.79
N ARG A 299 36.21 7.66 10.30
CA ARG A 299 37.06 8.26 9.25
C ARG A 299 36.39 8.22 7.88
N SER A 300 35.66 7.16 7.54
CA SER A 300 34.86 7.06 6.31
C SER A 300 33.79 8.15 6.26
N VAL A 301 32.95 8.22 7.29
CA VAL A 301 31.88 9.21 7.43
C VAL A 301 32.45 10.64 7.37
N ARG A 302 33.57 10.90 8.07
CA ARG A 302 34.24 12.21 8.01
C ARG A 302 34.75 12.55 6.61
N ALA A 303 35.31 11.59 5.88
CA ALA A 303 35.83 11.81 4.54
C ALA A 303 34.69 12.14 3.58
N ARG A 304 33.59 11.38 3.62
CA ARG A 304 32.41 11.63 2.79
C ARG A 304 31.76 12.98 3.11
N LEU A 305 31.59 13.33 4.40
CA LEU A 305 31.08 14.64 4.79
C LEU A 305 31.99 15.81 4.33
N ALA A 306 33.31 15.61 4.29
CA ALA A 306 34.24 16.64 3.81
C ALA A 306 34.18 16.87 2.29
N GLU A 307 33.60 15.95 1.52
CA GLU A 307 33.35 16.13 0.09
C GLU A 307 32.03 16.88 -0.18
N LEU A 308 31.17 16.99 0.84
CA LEU A 308 29.82 17.56 0.78
C LEU A 308 29.71 18.99 1.33
N VAL A 309 30.67 19.43 2.14
CA VAL A 309 30.73 20.76 2.81
C VAL A 309 31.90 21.59 2.27
#